data_AF-A0A949M649-F1
#
_entry.id   AF-A0A949M649-F1
#
_cell.length_a   1.000
_cell.length_b   1.000
_cell.length_c   1.000
_cell.angle_alpha   90.00
_cell.angle_beta   90.00
_cell.angle_gamma   90.00
#
_symmetry.space_group_name_H-M   'P 1'
#
loop_
_entity.id
_entity.type
_entity.pdbx_description
1 polymer ?
#
loop_
_entity_poly.entity_id
_entity_poly.type
_entity_poly.pdbx_seq_one_letter_code
_entity_poly.pdbx_strand_id
1 'polypeptide(L)'
;MSRLITTTRWQQLTQDVTTEMRAWRLAHPKAALRAIEVALDARLNQMRARMIEDRALAGSAADWAATPAAAVPRCPACDHPLEERGANPRTLQTHGGQALTMERTYGVCPACAAGRPPSMRHWACCPASAPRLHEMLVRLSTTHSSVTKASAELAWHTGTHVRADTTRRQTEAAGAALVAHETVEAARILPPPLALAPPATPPIPGHPSRNPHIPGGALGAFAANAAWWAPPEPETLRHTLSRRSI
;
A
#
# COMPACT_ATOMS: atom_id res chain seq x y z
N MET A 1 24.38 -8.62 -18.48
CA MET A 1 23.95 -8.39 -19.89
C MET A 1 22.49 -8.81 -20.04
N SER A 2 21.55 -7.88 -19.83
CA SER A 2 20.12 -8.14 -19.96
C SER A 2 19.74 -8.34 -21.43
N ARG A 3 19.42 -9.57 -21.81
CA ARG A 3 18.97 -9.90 -23.18
C ARG A 3 17.48 -9.63 -23.27
N LEU A 4 17.11 -8.48 -23.82
CA LEU A 4 15.74 -8.18 -24.23
C LEU A 4 15.18 -9.36 -25.03
N ILE A 5 14.03 -9.91 -24.63
CA ILE A 5 13.39 -11.00 -25.37
C ILE A 5 12.80 -10.45 -26.66
N THR A 6 13.25 -11.04 -27.79
CA THR A 6 12.65 -10.87 -29.11
C THR A 6 11.40 -11.75 -29.25
N THR A 7 10.53 -11.42 -30.21
CA THR A 7 9.35 -12.26 -30.56
C THR A 7 9.71 -13.73 -30.74
N THR A 8 10.87 -14.03 -31.35
CA THR A 8 11.38 -15.38 -31.53
C THR A 8 11.61 -16.12 -30.20
N ARG A 9 12.17 -15.44 -29.20
CA ARG A 9 12.42 -16.06 -27.89
C ARG A 9 11.12 -16.26 -27.10
N TRP A 10 10.07 -15.46 -27.34
CA TRP A 10 8.73 -15.74 -26.81
C TRP A 10 8.10 -17.00 -27.42
N GLN A 11 8.22 -17.14 -28.74
CA GLN A 11 7.76 -18.33 -29.46
C GLN A 11 8.47 -19.58 -28.94
N GLN A 12 9.79 -19.49 -28.70
CA GLN A 12 10.55 -20.57 -28.11
C GLN A 12 10.04 -20.97 -26.72
N LEU A 13 9.85 -20.01 -25.81
CA LEU A 13 9.34 -20.32 -24.46
C LEU A 13 7.97 -21.01 -24.48
N THR A 14 7.10 -20.59 -25.40
CA THR A 14 5.77 -21.21 -25.56
C THR A 14 5.89 -22.63 -26.10
N GLN A 15 6.79 -22.84 -27.06
CA GLN A 15 7.07 -24.14 -27.64
C GLN A 15 7.68 -25.10 -26.60
N ASP A 16 8.58 -24.59 -25.75
CA ASP A 16 9.21 -25.34 -24.67
C ASP A 16 8.14 -25.84 -23.68
N VAL A 17 7.27 -24.94 -23.18
CA VAL A 17 6.17 -25.30 -22.27
C VAL A 17 5.26 -26.37 -22.88
N THR A 18 4.91 -26.23 -24.17
CA THR A 18 4.04 -27.19 -24.86
C THR A 18 4.72 -28.55 -25.02
N THR A 19 6.00 -28.55 -25.38
CA THR A 19 6.81 -29.76 -25.57
C THR A 19 6.98 -30.50 -24.24
N GLU A 20 7.32 -29.78 -23.18
CA GLU A 20 7.47 -30.34 -21.85
C GLU A 20 6.15 -30.90 -21.30
N MET A 21 5.02 -30.22 -21.54
CA MET A 21 3.72 -30.72 -21.11
C MET A 21 3.31 -32.00 -21.86
N ARG A 22 3.64 -32.11 -23.15
CA ARG A 22 3.43 -33.37 -23.91
C ARG A 22 4.28 -34.50 -23.34
N ALA A 23 5.57 -34.26 -23.12
CA ALA A 23 6.47 -35.24 -22.53
C ALA A 23 6.00 -35.67 -21.13
N TRP A 24 5.59 -34.72 -20.30
CA TRP A 24 5.04 -35.00 -18.97
C TRP A 24 3.77 -35.84 -19.06
N ARG A 25 2.85 -35.55 -19.99
CA ARG A 25 1.62 -36.32 -20.17
C ARG A 25 1.88 -37.77 -20.60
N LEU A 26 2.87 -38.00 -21.46
CA LEU A 26 3.31 -39.35 -21.85
C LEU A 26 3.87 -40.13 -20.65
N ALA A 27 4.65 -39.48 -19.80
CA ALA A 27 5.18 -40.09 -18.58
C ALA A 27 4.10 -40.32 -17.51
N HIS A 28 2.99 -39.58 -17.56
CA HIS A 28 1.91 -39.66 -16.55
C HIS A 28 0.54 -39.93 -17.20
N PRO A 29 0.33 -41.09 -17.86
CA PRO A 29 -0.88 -41.37 -18.64
C PRO A 29 -2.14 -41.45 -17.76
N LYS A 30 -1.99 -41.76 -16.47
CA LYS A 30 -3.08 -41.85 -15.49
C LYS A 30 -3.15 -40.67 -14.52
N ALA A 31 -2.46 -39.56 -14.80
CA ALA A 31 -2.53 -38.37 -13.96
C ALA A 31 -3.98 -37.88 -13.80
N ALA A 32 -4.39 -37.64 -12.55
CA ALA A 32 -5.65 -36.97 -12.26
C ALA A 32 -5.59 -35.50 -12.71
N LEU A 33 -6.77 -34.89 -12.93
CA LEU A 33 -6.89 -33.48 -13.35
C LEU A 33 -6.05 -32.54 -12.47
N ARG A 34 -6.12 -32.71 -11.15
CA ARG A 34 -5.34 -31.90 -10.20
C ARG A 34 -3.83 -31.97 -10.44
N ALA A 35 -3.30 -33.14 -10.78
CA ALA A 35 -1.88 -33.29 -11.09
C ALA A 35 -1.51 -32.60 -12.42
N ILE A 36 -2.42 -32.64 -13.40
CA ILE A 36 -2.26 -31.94 -14.68
C ILE A 36 -2.22 -30.42 -14.46
N GLU A 37 -3.15 -29.88 -13.67
CA GLU A 37 -3.19 -28.46 -13.30
C GLU A 37 -1.88 -28.02 -12.63
N VAL A 38 -1.44 -28.73 -11.58
CA VAL A 38 -0.20 -28.39 -10.86
C VAL A 38 1.01 -28.41 -11.79
N ALA A 39 1.11 -29.40 -12.69
CA ALA A 39 2.22 -29.49 -13.63
C ALA A 39 2.20 -28.39 -14.69
N LEU A 40 1.02 -28.01 -15.17
CA LEU A 40 0.83 -26.92 -16.12
C LEU A 40 1.14 -25.57 -15.47
N ASP A 41 0.56 -25.31 -14.30
CA ASP A 41 0.73 -24.07 -13.54
C ASP A 41 2.20 -23.83 -13.20
N ALA A 42 2.94 -24.86 -12.78
CA ALA A 42 4.37 -24.73 -12.50
C ALA A 42 5.14 -24.17 -13.70
N ARG A 43 4.86 -24.67 -14.91
CA ARG A 43 5.54 -24.24 -16.16
C ARG A 43 5.09 -22.86 -16.61
N LEU A 44 3.79 -22.58 -16.56
CA LEU A 44 3.26 -21.26 -16.89
C LEU A 44 3.76 -20.19 -15.92
N ASN A 45 3.88 -20.50 -14.63
CA ASN A 45 4.44 -19.57 -13.65
C ASN A 45 5.92 -19.28 -13.91
N GLN A 46 6.71 -20.27 -14.32
CA GLN A 46 8.11 -20.05 -14.73
C GLN A 46 8.21 -19.15 -15.97
N MET A 47 7.40 -19.42 -17.01
CA MET A 47 7.34 -18.58 -18.21
C MET A 47 6.93 -17.15 -17.85
N ARG A 48 5.90 -16.99 -17.01
CA ARG A 48 5.43 -15.69 -16.52
C ARG A 48 6.52 -14.94 -15.74
N ALA A 49 7.29 -15.62 -14.90
CA ALA A 49 8.37 -14.98 -14.15
C ALA A 49 9.43 -14.38 -15.08
N ARG A 50 9.82 -15.11 -16.14
CA ARG A 50 10.71 -14.61 -17.19
C ARG A 50 10.11 -13.38 -17.90
N MET A 51 8.83 -13.44 -18.27
CA MET A 51 8.10 -12.29 -18.85
C MET A 51 8.16 -11.03 -17.98
N ILE A 52 7.93 -11.19 -16.68
CA ILE A 52 7.95 -10.07 -15.74
C ILE A 52 9.37 -9.51 -15.62
N GLU A 53 10.37 -10.37 -15.47
CA GLU A 53 11.78 -9.99 -15.38
C GLU A 53 12.23 -9.20 -16.62
N ASP A 54 11.97 -9.71 -17.83
CA ASP A 54 12.36 -9.04 -19.06
C ASP A 54 11.68 -7.68 -19.21
N ARG A 55 10.38 -7.60 -18.91
CA ARG A 55 9.64 -6.34 -19.02
C ARG A 55 10.08 -5.33 -17.96
N ALA A 56 10.45 -5.81 -16.78
CA ALA A 56 10.99 -4.98 -15.72
C ALA A 56 12.37 -4.40 -16.08
N LEU A 57 13.23 -5.20 -16.72
CA LEU A 57 14.56 -4.80 -17.16
C LEU A 57 14.55 -3.94 -18.44
N ALA A 58 13.56 -4.11 -19.32
CA ALA A 58 13.40 -3.30 -20.53
C ALA A 58 12.88 -1.87 -20.28
N GLY A 59 12.43 -1.56 -19.06
CA GLY A 59 11.87 -0.24 -18.73
C GLY A 59 12.95 0.84 -18.57
N SER A 60 12.67 2.06 -19.03
CA SER A 60 13.54 3.24 -18.95
C SER A 60 14.04 3.59 -17.54
N ALA A 61 13.35 3.14 -16.50
CA ALA A 61 13.81 3.25 -15.11
C ALA A 61 15.03 2.36 -14.77
N ALA A 62 15.56 1.59 -15.72
CA ALA A 62 16.75 0.76 -15.54
C ALA A 62 18.07 1.54 -15.68
N ASP A 63 18.09 2.66 -16.41
CA ASP A 63 19.33 3.35 -16.77
C ASP A 63 19.32 4.83 -16.31
N TRP A 64 19.65 5.02 -15.02
CA TRP A 64 19.65 6.34 -14.38
C TRP A 64 20.76 7.24 -14.94
N ALA A 65 21.89 6.67 -15.35
CA ALA A 65 23.04 7.39 -15.91
C ALA A 65 22.71 8.17 -17.20
N ALA A 66 21.71 7.71 -17.95
CA ALA A 66 21.25 8.38 -19.18
C ALA A 66 20.09 9.36 -18.96
N THR A 67 19.63 9.56 -17.71
CA THR A 67 18.48 10.41 -17.41
C THR A 67 18.89 11.88 -17.32
N PRO A 68 18.31 12.78 -18.14
CA PRO A 68 18.59 14.22 -18.03
C PRO A 68 18.27 14.76 -16.64
N ALA A 69 19.02 15.78 -16.16
CA ALA A 69 18.82 16.37 -14.83
C ALA A 69 17.36 16.81 -14.54
N ALA A 70 16.65 17.30 -15.56
CA ALA A 70 15.23 17.69 -15.47
C ALA A 70 14.26 16.49 -15.35
N ALA A 71 14.71 15.28 -15.67
CA ALA A 71 13.97 14.04 -15.58
C ALA A 71 14.38 13.19 -14.36
N VAL A 72 15.27 13.69 -13.50
CA VAL A 72 15.68 13.00 -12.27
C VAL A 72 14.45 12.80 -11.37
N PRO A 73 14.14 11.55 -10.99
CA PRO A 73 13.03 11.27 -10.10
C PRO A 73 13.15 12.00 -8.75
N ARG A 74 12.06 12.65 -8.31
CA ARG A 74 11.98 13.35 -7.01
C ARG A 74 11.37 12.48 -5.93
N CYS A 75 11.82 12.65 -4.69
CA CYS A 75 11.31 11.91 -3.54
C CYS A 75 9.83 12.22 -3.30
N PRO A 76 8.93 11.22 -3.26
CA PRO A 76 7.49 11.47 -3.11
C PRO A 76 7.09 12.01 -1.73
N ALA A 77 8.02 12.09 -0.78
CA ALA A 77 7.75 12.52 0.59
C ALA A 77 8.31 13.89 0.96
N CYS A 78 9.37 14.34 0.31
CA CYS A 78 10.00 15.63 0.59
C CYS A 78 10.46 16.37 -0.67
N ASP A 79 10.09 15.86 -1.84
CA ASP A 79 10.33 16.41 -3.18
C ASP A 79 11.81 16.65 -3.58
N HIS A 80 12.75 16.19 -2.76
CA HIS A 80 14.18 16.28 -3.08
C HIS A 80 14.55 15.37 -4.26
N PRO A 81 15.42 15.81 -5.18
CA PRO A 81 15.98 14.95 -6.21
C PRO A 81 16.64 13.72 -5.60
N LEU A 82 16.46 12.56 -6.23
CA LEU A 82 17.11 11.35 -5.77
C LEU A 82 18.55 11.25 -6.29
N GLU A 83 19.42 10.73 -5.44
CA GLU A 83 20.82 10.43 -5.76
C GLU A 83 20.97 8.95 -6.12
N GLU A 84 21.71 8.68 -7.20
CA GLU A 84 21.98 7.32 -7.64
C GLU A 84 22.83 6.56 -6.60
N ARG A 85 22.42 5.33 -6.25
CA ARG A 85 23.15 4.46 -5.32
C ARG A 85 23.77 3.22 -5.99
N GLY A 86 23.95 3.29 -7.30
CA GLY A 86 24.46 2.20 -8.13
C GLY A 86 23.48 1.03 -8.29
N ALA A 87 23.90 0.05 -9.09
CA ALA A 87 23.13 -1.15 -9.39
C ALA A 87 23.21 -2.16 -8.24
N ASN A 88 22.05 -2.67 -7.80
CA ASN A 88 21.98 -3.69 -6.76
C ASN A 88 21.04 -4.84 -7.20
N PRO A 89 21.44 -6.11 -7.03
CA PRO A 89 20.56 -7.24 -7.30
C PRO A 89 19.42 -7.30 -6.27
N ARG A 90 18.22 -7.62 -6.77
CA ARG A 90 17.00 -7.80 -5.97
C ARG A 90 16.31 -9.07 -6.41
N THR A 91 15.96 -9.92 -5.45
CA THR A 91 15.15 -11.11 -5.70
C THR A 91 13.72 -10.89 -5.26
N LEU A 92 12.75 -11.00 -6.17
CA LEU A 92 11.32 -10.90 -5.87
C LEU A 92 10.62 -12.24 -6.15
N GLN A 93 9.55 -12.53 -5.41
CA GLN A 93 8.65 -13.65 -5.71
C GLN A 93 7.49 -13.16 -6.58
N THR A 94 7.23 -13.85 -7.69
CA THR A 94 5.99 -13.70 -8.46
C THR A 94 4.89 -14.56 -7.87
N HIS A 95 3.67 -14.29 -8.31
CA HIS A 95 2.60 -15.28 -8.23
C HIS A 95 3.07 -16.60 -8.88
N GLY A 96 2.77 -17.72 -8.23
CA GLY A 96 3.33 -19.03 -8.52
C GLY A 96 4.61 -19.37 -7.76
N GLY A 97 5.05 -18.54 -6.81
CA GLY A 97 6.23 -18.79 -5.98
C GLY A 97 7.54 -18.85 -6.77
N GLN A 98 7.60 -18.20 -7.93
CA GLN A 98 8.83 -18.14 -8.72
C GLN A 98 9.66 -16.94 -8.32
N ALA A 99 10.94 -17.17 -8.05
CA ALA A 99 11.90 -16.12 -7.80
C ALA A 99 12.36 -15.49 -9.12
N LEU A 100 12.42 -14.17 -9.16
CA LEU A 100 13.02 -13.38 -10.25
C LEU A 100 14.16 -12.54 -9.66
N THR A 101 15.30 -12.44 -10.35
CA THR A 101 16.46 -11.71 -9.84
C THR A 101 16.83 -10.61 -10.82
N MET A 102 16.55 -9.37 -10.43
CA MET A 102 16.81 -8.20 -11.26
C MET A 102 17.95 -7.39 -10.67
N GLU A 103 18.90 -7.01 -11.51
CA GLU A 103 19.87 -5.98 -11.18
C GLU A 103 19.36 -4.65 -11.72
N ARG A 104 19.15 -3.68 -10.82
CA ARG A 104 18.68 -2.34 -11.20
C ARG A 104 19.38 -1.28 -10.37
N THR A 105 19.58 -0.12 -10.99
CA THR A 105 20.00 1.10 -10.32
C THR A 105 18.81 1.73 -9.58
N TYR A 106 19.05 2.18 -8.36
CA TYR A 106 18.04 2.84 -7.53
C TYR A 106 18.56 4.17 -7.02
N GLY A 107 17.63 5.12 -6.86
CA GLY A 107 17.91 6.36 -6.14
C GLY A 107 17.61 6.25 -4.65
N VAL A 108 18.34 7.01 -3.85
CA VAL A 108 18.05 7.28 -2.45
C VAL A 108 17.87 8.77 -2.23
N CYS A 109 16.96 9.15 -1.35
CA CYS A 109 16.77 10.55 -0.99
C CYS A 109 17.78 10.94 0.10
N PRO A 110 18.64 11.96 -0.14
CA PRO A 110 19.62 12.39 0.85
C PRO A 110 18.96 13.04 2.07
N ALA A 111 17.82 13.72 1.89
CA ALA A 111 17.18 14.52 2.94
C ALA A 111 16.44 13.70 4.01
N CYS A 112 15.81 12.59 3.64
CA CYS A 112 15.01 11.81 4.58
C CYS A 112 15.52 10.39 4.80
N ALA A 113 16.58 9.97 4.09
CA ALA A 113 17.09 8.59 4.03
C ALA A 113 16.03 7.51 3.69
N ALA A 114 14.76 7.89 3.57
CA ALA A 114 13.71 7.12 2.97
C ALA A 114 14.00 7.07 1.47
N GLY A 115 14.86 6.13 1.08
CA GLY A 115 14.92 5.60 -0.27
C GLY A 115 13.59 4.92 -0.59
N ARG A 116 12.52 5.72 -0.72
CA ARG A 116 11.30 5.32 -1.39
C ARG A 116 11.58 5.48 -2.88
N PRO A 117 11.52 4.41 -3.68
CA PRO A 117 11.75 4.51 -5.12
C PRO A 117 10.69 5.44 -5.74
N PRO A 118 11.06 6.52 -6.42
CA PRO A 118 10.15 7.37 -7.15
C PRO A 118 10.01 6.82 -8.55
N SER A 119 8.76 6.82 -9.04
CA SER A 119 8.25 6.24 -10.29
C SER A 119 7.67 4.82 -10.25
N MET A 120 7.52 4.17 -9.09
CA MET A 120 6.74 2.92 -8.98
C MET A 120 5.52 3.09 -8.08
N ARG A 121 4.48 3.79 -8.56
CA ARG A 121 3.15 3.87 -7.91
C ARG A 121 2.48 2.50 -7.69
N HIS A 122 3.06 1.43 -8.22
CA HIS A 122 2.55 0.07 -8.12
C HIS A 122 3.45 -0.84 -7.27
N TRP A 123 4.77 -0.66 -7.18
CA TRP A 123 5.65 -1.64 -6.51
C TRP A 123 5.86 -1.28 -5.05
N ALA A 124 4.81 -1.54 -4.25
CA ALA A 124 4.82 -1.41 -2.80
C ALA A 124 6.00 -2.20 -2.19
N CYS A 125 6.99 -1.45 -1.71
CA CYS A 125 7.64 -1.53 -0.41
C CYS A 125 7.93 -2.92 0.20
N CYS A 126 8.17 -3.95 -0.59
CA CYS A 126 8.68 -5.22 -0.10
C CYS A 126 9.83 -5.68 -1.01
N PRO A 127 11.01 -6.01 -0.46
CA PRO A 127 12.07 -6.63 -1.23
C PRO A 127 11.73 -8.07 -1.68
N ALA A 128 10.51 -8.57 -1.45
CA ALA A 128 10.16 -9.97 -1.65
C ALA A 128 8.88 -10.23 -2.49
N SER A 129 8.02 -9.25 -2.77
CA SER A 129 6.72 -9.54 -3.40
C SER A 129 6.24 -8.47 -4.38
N ALA A 130 5.63 -8.92 -5.48
CA ALA A 130 4.99 -8.07 -6.48
C ALA A 130 3.78 -7.25 -5.91
N PRO A 131 3.39 -6.14 -6.56
CA PRO A 131 2.30 -5.24 -6.14
C PRO A 131 1.00 -5.91 -5.72
N ARG A 132 0.52 -6.80 -6.58
CA ARG A 132 -0.74 -7.51 -6.41
C ARG A 132 -0.69 -8.47 -5.23
N LEU A 133 0.49 -9.02 -4.94
CA LEU A 133 0.71 -9.87 -3.77
C LEU A 133 0.66 -9.04 -2.50
N HIS A 134 1.23 -7.84 -2.49
CA HIS A 134 1.12 -6.91 -1.36
C HIS A 134 -0.34 -6.49 -1.12
N GLU A 135 -1.08 -6.12 -2.18
CA GLU A 135 -2.51 -5.80 -2.07
C GLU A 135 -3.30 -6.96 -1.44
N MET A 136 -3.10 -8.19 -1.95
CA MET A 136 -3.79 -9.36 -1.41
C MET A 136 -3.37 -9.69 0.03
N LEU A 137 -2.09 -9.53 0.35
CA LEU A 137 -1.57 -9.71 1.70
C LEU A 137 -2.26 -8.77 2.70
N VAL A 138 -2.39 -7.49 2.36
CA VAL A 138 -3.06 -6.50 3.20
C VAL A 138 -4.54 -6.86 3.35
N ARG A 139 -5.26 -7.19 2.25
CA ARG A 139 -6.67 -7.60 2.31
C ARG A 139 -6.90 -8.86 3.16
N LEU A 140 -6.03 -9.86 3.03
CA LEU A 140 -6.12 -11.07 3.84
C LEU A 140 -5.86 -10.74 5.31
N SER A 141 -4.88 -9.88 5.60
CA SER A 141 -4.51 -9.52 6.97
C SER A 141 -5.55 -8.65 7.68
N THR A 142 -6.35 -7.87 6.94
CA THR A 142 -7.45 -7.08 7.52
C THR A 142 -8.73 -7.89 7.71
N THR A 143 -8.93 -8.97 6.95
CA THR A 143 -10.13 -9.82 7.02
C THR A 143 -9.96 -11.04 7.92
N HIS A 144 -8.73 -11.45 8.18
CA HIS A 144 -8.41 -12.55 9.08
C HIS A 144 -8.01 -12.05 10.46
N SER A 145 -8.48 -12.72 11.51
CA SER A 145 -8.10 -12.41 12.90
C SER A 145 -6.65 -12.77 13.26
N SER A 146 -5.89 -13.38 12.36
CA SER A 146 -4.52 -13.82 12.59
C SER A 146 -3.61 -13.56 11.39
N VAL A 147 -2.50 -12.88 11.64
CA VAL A 147 -1.44 -12.59 10.65
C VAL A 147 -0.79 -13.87 10.12
N THR A 148 -0.59 -14.87 11.00
CA THR A 148 -0.05 -16.17 10.58
C THR A 148 -1.00 -16.88 9.64
N LYS A 149 -2.31 -16.81 9.89
CA LYS A 149 -3.31 -17.37 8.98
C LYS A 149 -3.32 -16.62 7.64
N ALA A 150 -3.32 -15.28 7.66
CA ALA A 150 -3.26 -14.48 6.44
C ALA A 150 -2.02 -14.79 5.58
N SER A 151 -0.85 -15.00 6.21
CA SER A 151 0.38 -15.45 5.55
C SER A 151 0.22 -16.83 4.89
N ALA A 152 -0.37 -17.80 5.60
CA ALA A 152 -0.62 -19.13 5.07
C ALA A 152 -1.63 -19.13 3.92
N GLU A 153 -2.71 -18.36 4.03
CA GLU A 153 -3.71 -18.20 2.96
C GLU A 153 -3.12 -17.54 1.72
N LEU A 154 -2.25 -16.53 1.89
CA LEU A 154 -1.53 -15.94 0.76
C LEU A 154 -0.69 -17.01 0.04
N ALA A 155 0.06 -17.82 0.79
CA ALA A 155 0.89 -18.88 0.23
C ALA A 155 0.04 -19.94 -0.48
N TRP A 156 -1.10 -20.31 0.10
CA TRP A 156 -2.05 -21.25 -0.51
C TRP A 156 -2.59 -20.75 -1.86
N HIS A 157 -3.04 -19.50 -1.91
CA HIS A 157 -3.66 -18.95 -3.12
C HIS A 157 -2.65 -18.56 -4.20
N THR A 158 -1.41 -18.26 -3.85
CA THR A 158 -0.44 -17.66 -4.78
C THR A 158 0.86 -18.43 -4.93
N GLY A 159 1.11 -19.45 -4.11
CA GLY A 159 2.43 -20.07 -3.98
C GLY A 159 3.51 -19.14 -3.39
N THR A 160 3.19 -17.92 -2.98
CA THR A 160 4.17 -16.96 -2.45
C THR A 160 4.27 -17.07 -0.93
N HIS A 161 5.48 -17.31 -0.42
CA HIS A 161 5.74 -17.37 1.00
C HIS A 161 6.16 -15.99 1.55
N VAL A 162 5.40 -15.48 2.52
CA VAL A 162 5.75 -14.26 3.27
C VAL A 162 5.68 -14.58 4.76
N ARG A 163 6.76 -14.32 5.50
CA ARG A 163 6.79 -14.58 6.94
C ARG A 163 5.80 -13.67 7.69
N ALA A 164 5.23 -14.17 8.78
CA ALA A 164 4.21 -13.45 9.56
C ALA A 164 4.69 -12.10 10.10
N ASP A 165 5.96 -11.97 10.49
CA ASP A 165 6.55 -10.69 10.92
C ASP A 165 6.59 -9.67 9.78
N THR A 166 6.94 -10.11 8.57
CA THR A 166 6.85 -9.27 7.37
C THR A 166 5.42 -8.91 7.05
N THR A 167 4.48 -9.86 7.13
CA THR A 167 3.05 -9.59 6.93
C THR A 167 2.52 -8.52 7.86
N ARG A 168 2.85 -8.62 9.16
CA ARG A 168 2.49 -7.61 10.16
C ARG A 168 3.04 -6.24 9.78
N ARG A 169 4.36 -6.12 9.57
CA ARG A 169 5.00 -4.85 9.21
C ARG A 169 4.38 -4.22 7.97
N GLN A 170 4.08 -5.02 6.94
CA GLN A 170 3.47 -4.53 5.69
C GLN A 170 2.04 -4.02 5.90
N THR A 171 1.27 -4.72 6.73
CA THR A 171 -0.13 -4.35 7.01
C THR A 171 -0.20 -3.12 7.90
N GLU A 172 0.66 -3.02 8.92
CA GLU A 172 0.81 -1.83 9.76
C GLU A 172 1.26 -0.62 8.94
N ALA A 173 2.25 -0.79 8.05
CA ALA A 173 2.70 0.28 7.16
C ALA A 173 1.59 0.75 6.20
N ALA A 174 0.78 -0.17 5.67
CA ALA A 174 -0.37 0.18 4.85
C ALA A 174 -1.45 0.93 5.65
N GLY A 175 -1.73 0.50 6.88
CA GLY A 175 -2.64 1.19 7.80
C GLY A 175 -2.16 2.60 8.15
N ALA A 176 -0.88 2.77 8.44
CA ALA A 176 -0.29 4.09 8.71
C ALA A 176 -0.39 5.02 7.48
N ALA A 177 -0.22 4.49 6.27
CA ALA A 177 -0.41 5.27 5.04
C ALA A 177 -1.86 5.72 4.85
N LEU A 178 -2.84 4.85 5.18
CA LEU A 178 -4.26 5.22 5.15
C LEU A 178 -4.57 6.33 6.16
N VAL A 179 -4.13 6.20 7.41
CA VAL A 179 -4.31 7.24 8.44
C VAL A 179 -3.71 8.58 8.00
N ALA A 180 -2.51 8.56 7.42
CA ALA A 180 -1.88 9.78 6.91
C ALA A 180 -2.71 10.43 5.79
N HIS A 181 -3.24 9.62 4.87
CA HIS A 181 -4.15 10.11 3.83
C HIS A 181 -5.41 10.72 4.42
N GLU A 182 -6.11 10.00 5.30
CA GLU A 182 -7.33 10.46 5.97
C GLU A 182 -7.09 11.73 6.80
N THR A 183 -5.92 11.89 7.40
CA THR A 183 -5.56 13.10 8.15
C THR A 183 -5.44 14.32 7.24
N VAL A 184 -4.79 14.15 6.07
CA VAL A 184 -4.71 15.22 5.05
C VAL A 184 -6.09 15.55 4.50
N GLU A 185 -6.92 14.53 4.27
CA GLU A 185 -8.29 14.68 3.82
C GLU A 185 -9.18 15.40 4.84
N ALA A 186 -9.07 15.02 6.11
CA ALA A 186 -9.80 15.68 7.20
C ALA A 186 -9.42 17.15 7.31
N ALA A 187 -8.13 17.49 7.21
CA ALA A 187 -7.67 18.88 7.22
C ALA A 187 -8.16 19.70 6.01
N ARG A 188 -8.46 19.04 4.89
CA ARG A 188 -9.03 19.67 3.69
C ARG A 188 -10.52 19.94 3.83
N ILE A 189 -11.26 19.04 4.47
CA ILE A 189 -12.73 19.12 4.60
C ILE A 189 -13.13 19.99 5.79
N LEU A 190 -12.43 19.86 6.92
CA LEU A 190 -12.76 20.58 8.14
C LEU A 190 -12.26 22.02 8.04
N PRO A 191 -13.09 23.01 8.42
CA PRO A 191 -12.61 24.38 8.56
C PRO A 191 -11.49 24.43 9.60
N PRO A 192 -10.51 25.34 9.46
CA PRO A 192 -9.47 25.50 10.46
C PRO A 192 -10.13 25.73 11.83
N PRO A 193 -9.58 25.16 12.92
CA PRO A 193 -10.15 25.36 14.24
C PRO A 193 -10.29 26.87 14.48
N LEU A 194 -11.49 27.29 14.86
CA LEU A 194 -11.73 28.69 15.23
C LEU A 194 -10.67 29.04 16.26
N ALA A 195 -9.84 30.03 15.93
CA ALA A 195 -8.85 30.53 16.87
C ALA A 195 -9.60 30.89 18.15
N LEU A 196 -9.32 30.15 19.23
CA LEU A 196 -9.81 30.53 20.55
C LEU A 196 -9.38 31.98 20.73
N ALA A 197 -10.35 32.87 20.90
CA ALA A 197 -10.07 34.27 21.17
C ALA A 197 -9.05 34.31 22.31
N PRO A 198 -7.98 35.12 22.19
CA PRO A 198 -7.00 35.23 23.25
C PRO A 198 -7.75 35.50 24.57
N PRO A 199 -7.35 34.87 25.69
CA PRO A 199 -8.03 35.06 26.95
C PRO A 199 -8.11 36.57 27.20
N ALA A 200 -9.34 37.07 27.41
CA ALA A 200 -9.58 38.48 27.63
C ALA A 200 -8.60 38.96 28.70
N THR A 201 -7.74 39.90 28.33
CA THR A 201 -6.79 40.50 29.28
C THR A 201 -7.60 41.00 30.45
N PRO A 202 -7.33 40.57 31.70
CA PRO A 202 -8.09 41.05 32.84
C PRO A 202 -7.98 42.58 32.89
N PRO A 203 -9.09 43.29 33.16
CA PRO A 203 -9.07 44.74 33.17
C PRO A 203 -8.03 45.23 34.17
N ILE A 204 -7.13 46.10 33.71
CA ILE A 204 -6.15 46.77 34.56
C ILE A 204 -6.94 47.61 35.58
N PRO A 205 -6.84 47.33 36.90
CA PRO A 205 -7.50 48.16 37.90
C PRO A 205 -6.76 49.49 37.98
N GLY A 206 -7.36 50.59 37.53
CA GLY A 206 -6.73 51.90 37.71
C GLY A 206 -7.27 53.11 36.95
N HIS A 207 -8.26 53.01 36.06
CA HIS A 207 -8.82 54.20 35.41
C HIS A 207 -10.27 54.48 35.85
N PRO A 208 -10.55 55.66 36.44
CA PRO A 208 -11.92 56.07 36.75
C PRO A 208 -12.68 56.33 35.44
N SER A 209 -13.66 55.46 35.16
CA SER A 209 -14.63 55.63 34.09
C SER A 209 -15.46 56.89 34.35
N ARG A 210 -15.34 57.90 33.48
CA ARG A 210 -16.33 58.98 33.36
C ARG A 210 -17.59 58.39 32.75
N ASN A 211 -18.60 58.25 33.59
CA ASN A 211 -19.93 57.79 33.26
C ASN A 211 -20.68 58.88 32.46
N PRO A 212 -21.11 58.66 31.20
CA PRO A 212 -22.13 59.48 30.61
C PRO A 212 -23.51 58.89 30.96
N HIS A 213 -24.37 59.75 31.49
CA HIS A 213 -25.79 59.49 31.72
C HIS A 213 -26.46 58.81 30.52
N ILE A 214 -27.08 57.65 30.75
CA ILE A 214 -28.08 57.05 29.87
C ILE A 214 -29.43 57.14 30.59
N PRO A 215 -30.45 57.82 30.03
CA PRO A 215 -31.82 57.73 30.54
C PRO A 215 -32.50 56.45 30.02
N GLY A 216 -33.36 55.90 30.87
CA GLY A 216 -33.87 54.53 30.79
C GLY A 216 -34.67 54.13 29.56
N GLY A 217 -34.71 52.82 29.34
CA GLY A 217 -35.55 52.18 28.35
C GLY A 217 -35.50 50.65 28.45
N ALA A 218 -36.58 50.10 29.00
CA ALA A 218 -37.14 48.77 28.77
C ALA A 218 -36.29 47.51 29.05
N LEU A 219 -36.69 46.84 30.14
CA LEU A 219 -36.49 45.41 30.39
C LEU A 219 -37.12 44.58 29.26
N GLY A 220 -36.31 43.75 28.60
CA GLY A 220 -36.75 42.72 27.66
C GLY A 220 -35.96 41.43 27.92
N ALA A 221 -36.64 40.42 28.45
CA ALA A 221 -36.09 39.14 28.85
C ALA A 221 -35.48 38.37 27.67
N PHE A 222 -34.28 37.83 27.87
CA PHE A 222 -33.78 36.68 27.10
C PHE A 222 -33.46 35.55 28.08
N ALA A 223 -34.43 34.66 28.23
CA ALA A 223 -34.23 33.32 28.74
C ALA A 223 -34.01 32.36 27.56
N ALA A 224 -33.23 31.31 27.83
CA ALA A 224 -33.13 30.05 27.09
C ALA A 224 -32.34 30.04 25.76
N ASN A 225 -31.15 29.43 25.81
CA ASN A 225 -30.86 28.27 24.94
C ASN A 225 -29.60 27.53 25.43
N ALA A 226 -29.78 26.64 26.40
CA ALA A 226 -28.81 25.62 26.78
C ALA A 226 -29.46 24.25 26.52
N ALA A 227 -29.52 23.85 25.24
CA ALA A 227 -30.10 22.57 24.83
C ALA A 227 -29.56 22.11 23.46
N TRP A 228 -28.25 22.15 23.26
CA TRP A 228 -27.59 21.49 22.14
C TRP A 228 -26.34 20.85 22.72
N TRP A 229 -26.14 19.55 22.53
CA TRP A 229 -25.17 18.65 23.19
C TRP A 229 -25.71 17.83 24.36
N ALA A 230 -26.65 16.92 24.04
CA ALA A 230 -26.68 15.61 24.68
C ALA A 230 -26.18 14.58 23.64
N PRO A 231 -25.12 13.79 23.92
CA PRO A 231 -24.74 12.67 23.07
C PRO A 231 -25.78 11.54 23.16
N PRO A 232 -26.06 10.79 22.08
CA PRO A 232 -26.91 9.61 22.18
C PRO A 232 -26.17 8.50 22.96
N GLU A 233 -26.90 7.85 23.88
CA GLU A 233 -26.43 6.67 24.60
C GLU A 233 -26.14 5.49 23.64
N PRO A 234 -25.18 4.60 23.98
CA PRO A 234 -24.87 3.44 23.17
C PRO A 234 -25.97 2.38 23.27
N GLU A 235 -26.70 2.20 22.17
CA GLU A 235 -27.69 1.16 22.00
C GLU A 235 -27.02 -0.23 21.99
N THR A 236 -27.20 -0.95 23.10
CA THR A 236 -26.82 -2.35 23.26
C THR A 236 -27.69 -3.25 22.40
N LEU A 237 -27.16 -3.77 21.29
CA LEU A 237 -27.77 -4.88 20.56
C LEU A 237 -26.99 -6.19 20.83
N ARG A 238 -27.57 -6.98 21.75
CA ARG A 238 -27.24 -8.39 22.02
C ARG A 238 -28.03 -9.31 21.08
N HIS A 239 -27.30 -10.25 20.46
CA HIS A 239 -27.68 -11.61 19.98
C HIS A 239 -28.91 -11.74 19.03
N THR A 240 -28.83 -12.50 17.93
CA THR A 240 -28.83 -13.98 17.96
C THR A 240 -28.19 -14.63 16.73
N LEU A 241 -27.26 -15.57 16.97
CA LEU A 241 -26.84 -16.61 16.04
C LEU A 241 -27.90 -17.73 16.04
N SER A 242 -28.53 -17.99 14.90
CA SER A 242 -29.28 -19.24 14.69
C SER A 242 -28.51 -20.13 13.72
N ARG A 243 -27.98 -21.24 14.27
CA ARG A 243 -27.56 -22.41 13.50
C ARG A 243 -28.75 -22.95 12.69
N ARG A 244 -28.53 -23.34 11.44
CA ARG A 244 -29.26 -24.44 10.82
C ARG A 244 -28.26 -25.37 10.16
N SER A 245 -28.19 -26.56 10.73
CA SER A 245 -27.71 -27.77 10.07
C SER A 245 -28.67 -28.14 8.94
N ILE A 246 -28.13 -28.48 7.78
CA ILE A 246 -28.37 -29.67 6.93
C ILE A 246 -27.30 -29.62 5.83
#